data_AF-A0A258BXN8-F1
#
_entry.id   AF-A0A258BXN8-F1
#
_cell.length_a   1.000
_cell.length_b   1.000
_cell.length_c   1.000
_cell.angle_alpha   90.00
_cell.angle_beta   90.00
_cell.angle_gamma   90.00
#
_symmetry.space_group_name_H-M   'P 1'
#
loop_
_entity.id
_entity.type
_entity.pdbx_description
1 polymer ?
#
loop_
_entity_poly.entity_id
_entity_poly.type
_entity_poly.pdbx_seq_one_letter_code
_entity_poly.pdbx_strand_id
1 'polypeptide(L)' 'MTHVTRYSPDLPGWPDAMGLRIVVLTDIHACRPWMGAARLRAICDGANALAPDIVLLLGDYASGPRF' A
#
# COMPACT_ATOMS: atom_id res chain seq x y z
N MET A 1 12.99 -6.53 -3.03
CA MET A 1 13.06 -5.42 -2.07
C MET A 1 11.91 -4.47 -2.37
N THR A 2 11.01 -4.25 -1.42
CA THR A 2 9.86 -3.36 -1.59
C THR A 2 10.32 -1.93 -1.32
N HIS A 3 10.25 -1.04 -2.30
CA HIS A 3 10.63 0.37 -2.12
C HIS A 3 9.49 1.12 -1.43
N VAL A 4 9.81 2.00 -0.48
CA VAL A 4 8.83 2.78 0.28
C VAL A 4 9.06 4.26 -0.01
N THR A 5 8.04 4.93 -0.54
CA THR A 5 8.01 6.38 -0.65
C THR A 5 7.22 6.94 0.53
N ARG A 6 7.77 7.94 1.24
CA ARG A 6 7.14 8.54 2.42
C ARG A 6 6.70 9.98 2.12
N TYR A 7 5.52 10.32 2.61
CA TYR A 7 4.96 11.67 2.56
C TYR A 7 4.54 12.07 3.97
N SER A 8 4.72 13.36 4.30
CA SER A 8 4.26 13.95 5.55
C SER A 8 3.69 15.34 5.26
N PRO A 9 2.54 15.41 4.56
CA PRO A 9 1.91 16.68 4.24
C PRO A 9 1.37 17.35 5.50
N ASP A 10 1.42 18.67 5.52
CA ASP A 10 0.67 19.49 6.47
C ASP A 10 -0.75 19.69 5.93
N LEU A 11 -1.75 19.20 6.65
CA LEU A 11 -3.13 19.16 6.20
C LEU A 11 -3.93 20.27 6.89
N PRO A 12 -4.52 21.22 6.13
CA PRO A 12 -5.31 22.30 6.72
C PRO A 12 -6.45 21.76 7.61
N GLY A 13 -6.45 22.18 8.88
CA GLY A 13 -7.47 21.80 9.86
C GLY A 13 -7.27 20.40 10.47
N TRP A 14 -6.18 19.70 10.18
CA TRP A 14 -5.84 18.47 10.88
C TRP A 14 -5.27 18.79 12.27
N PRO A 15 -5.72 18.14 13.37
CA PRO A 15 -5.21 18.45 14.69
C PRO A 15 -3.73 18.05 14.86
N ASP A 16 -2.88 18.97 15.33
CA ASP A 16 -1.44 18.73 15.54
C ASP A 16 -1.16 17.53 16.47
N ALA A 17 -2.04 17.32 17.46
CA ALA A 17 -1.92 16.20 18.41
C ALA A 17 -2.32 14.85 17.81
N MET A 18 -2.86 14.81 16.58
CA MET A 18 -3.37 13.61 15.94
C MET A 18 -2.41 13.10 14.87
N GLY A 19 -1.37 12.39 15.29
CA GLY A 19 -0.52 11.63 14.37
C GLY A 19 -1.29 10.46 13.76
N LEU A 20 -1.34 10.37 12.44
CA LEU A 20 -1.93 9.24 11.72
C LEU A 20 -0.96 8.73 10.65
N ARG A 21 -0.56 7.46 10.77
CA ARG A 21 0.32 6.81 9.82
C ARG A 21 -0.48 5.86 8.94
N ILE A 22 -0.55 6.25 7.68
CA ILE A 22 -1.29 5.52 6.65
C ILE A 22 -0.29 4.81 5.74
N VAL A 23 -0.52 3.52 5.49
CA VAL A 23 0.11 2.83 4.37
C VAL A 23 -0.92 2.69 3.26
N VAL A 24 -0.54 3.09 2.05
CA VAL A 24 -1.40 3.02 0.87
C VAL A 24 -0.85 1.97 -0.08
N LEU A 25 -1.70 1.04 -0.51
CA LEU A 25 -1.39 0.04 -1.53
C LEU A 25 -2.39 0.16 -2.69
N THR A 26 -1.90 0.07 -3.91
CA THR A 26 -2.67 0.22 -5.15
C THR A 26 -2.02 -0.57 -6.27
N ASP A 27 -2.73 -0.77 -7.38
CA ASP A 27 -2.18 -1.33 -8.63
C ASP A 27 -1.48 -2.67 -8.41
N ILE A 28 -2.07 -3.50 -7.55
CA ILE A 28 -1.52 -4.79 -7.16
C ILE A 28 -1.38 -5.68 -8.39
N HIS A 29 -2.38 -5.70 -9.29
CA HIS A 29 -2.42 -6.53 -10.49
C HIS A 29 -1.97 -7.97 -10.22
N ALA A 30 -2.63 -8.65 -9.26
CA ALA A 30 -2.31 -10.02 -8.85
C ALA A 30 -2.43 -10.98 -10.04
N CYS A 31 -1.30 -11.26 -10.69
CA CYS A 31 -1.23 -12.06 -11.90
C CYS A 31 0.14 -12.73 -12.01
N ARG A 32 0.21 -13.81 -12.79
CA ARG A 32 1.50 -14.43 -13.14
C ARG A 32 1.94 -13.95 -14.53
N PRO A 33 3.25 -13.80 -14.76
CA PRO A 33 4.37 -14.06 -13.82
C PRO A 33 4.74 -12.88 -12.90
N TRP A 34 4.18 -11.69 -13.10
CA TRP A 34 4.72 -10.44 -12.53
C TRP A 34 4.38 -10.19 -11.05
N MET A 35 3.17 -10.55 -10.61
CA MET A 35 2.69 -10.34 -9.24
C MET A 35 2.13 -11.64 -8.64
N GLY A 36 3.02 -12.61 -8.42
CA GLY A 36 2.68 -13.86 -7.76
C GLY A 36 2.47 -13.72 -6.23
N ALA A 37 1.92 -14.77 -5.62
CA ALA A 37 1.60 -14.80 -4.18
C ALA A 37 2.83 -14.53 -3.29
N ALA A 38 4.02 -15.02 -3.64
CA ALA A 38 5.24 -14.77 -2.87
C ALA A 38 5.62 -13.28 -2.85
N ARG A 39 5.48 -12.59 -3.99
CA ARG A 39 5.74 -11.14 -4.08
C ARG A 39 4.69 -10.35 -3.29
N LEU A 40 3.42 -10.74 -3.39
CA LEU A 40 2.35 -10.11 -2.60
C LEU A 40 2.58 -10.28 -1.10
N ARG A 41 2.99 -11.48 -0.67
CA ARG A 41 3.33 -11.73 0.73
C ARG A 41 4.46 -10.81 1.21
N ALA A 42 5.52 -10.66 0.42
CA ALA A 42 6.63 -9.75 0.76
C ALA A 42 6.19 -8.27 0.82
N ILE A 43 5.22 -7.85 0.00
CA ILE A 43 4.64 -6.50 0.07
C ILE A 43 3.81 -6.35 1.35
N CYS A 44 2.94 -7.32 1.66
CA CYS A 44 2.15 -7.31 2.90
C CYS A 44 3.03 -7.30 4.15
N ASP A 45 4.06 -8.14 4.20
CA ASP A 45 5.00 -8.20 5.32
C ASP A 45 5.74 -6.85 5.48
N GLY A 46 6.15 -6.23 4.37
CA GLY A 46 6.75 -4.90 4.37
C GLY A 46 5.80 -3.80 4.83
N ALA A 47 4.54 -3.82 4.36
CA ALA A 47 3.50 -2.87 4.77
C ALA A 47 3.20 -2.98 6.28
N ASN A 48 3.06 -4.20 6.79
CA ASN A 48 2.82 -4.45 8.22
C ASN A 48 4.02 -4.05 9.08
N ALA A 49 5.24 -4.25 8.61
CA ALA A 49 6.46 -3.84 9.33
C ALA A 49 6.60 -2.31 9.45
N LEU A 50 5.90 -1.52 8.62
CA LEU A 50 5.78 -0.08 8.80
C LEU A 50 4.86 0.31 9.96
N ALA A 51 4.21 -0.67 10.61
CA ALA A 51 3.28 -0.53 11.74
C ALA A 51 2.21 0.57 11.56
N PRO A 52 1.53 0.65 10.40
CA PRO A 52 0.53 1.69 10.15
C PRO A 52 -0.66 1.60 11.11
N ASP A 53 -1.31 2.73 11.34
CA ASP A 53 -2.60 2.77 12.05
C ASP A 53 -3.73 2.32 11.12
N ILE A 54 -3.62 2.64 9.82
CA ILE A 54 -4.59 2.29 8.78
C ILE A 54 -3.84 1.87 7.51
N VAL A 55 -4.31 0.78 6.88
CA VAL A 55 -3.91 0.40 5.52
C VAL A 55 -5.05 0.71 4.57
N LEU A 56 -4.80 1.54 3.56
CA LEU A 56 -5.74 1.86 2.49
C LEU A 56 -5.43 1.05 1.25
N LEU A 57 -6.45 0.44 0.65
CA LEU A 57 -6.37 -0.31 -0.60
C LEU A 57 -7.16 0.47 -1.67
N LEU A 58 -6.47 0.98 -2.70
CA LEU A 58 -7.06 1.94 -3.64
C LEU A 58 -7.51 1.36 -4.99
N GLY A 59 -7.41 0.05 -5.21
CA GLY A 59 -7.92 -0.61 -6.41
C GLY A 59 -6.86 -1.34 -7.24
N ASP A 60 -7.26 -1.73 -8.45
CA ASP A 60 -6.46 -2.49 -9.42
C ASP A 60 -5.85 -3.78 -8.85
N TYR A 61 -6.70 -4.58 -8.22
CA TYR A 61 -6.30 -5.79 -7.50
C TYR A 61 -5.93 -6.96 -8.41
N ALA A 62 -6.73 -7.21 -9.45
CA ALA A 62 -6.54 -8.34 -10.36
C ALA A 62 -6.02 -7.85 -11.73
N SER A 63 -5.57 -8.77 -12.57
CA SER A 63 -5.36 -8.43 -13.99
C SER A 63 -6.68 -7.99 -14.62
N GLY A 64 -6.62 -6.97 -15.49
CA GLY A 64 -7.75 -6.57 -16.31
C GLY A 64 -8.27 -7.70 -17.21
N PRO A 65 -9.44 -7.50 -17.85
CA PRO A 65 -10.02 -8.48 -18.77
C PRO A 65 -9.02 -8.87 -19.86
N ARG A 66 -9.01 -10.15 -20.23
CA ARG A 66 -8.36 -10.61 -21.45
C ARG A 66 -9.40 -10.53 -22.56
N PHE A 67 -9.19 -9.65 -23.52
CA PHE A 67 -9.95 -9.59 -24.77
C PHE A 67 -9.21 -10.39 -25.85
#